data_AF-A0A7S0BPV0-F1
#
_entry.id   AF-A0A7S0BPV0-F1
#
_cell.length_a   1.000
_cell.length_b   1.000
_cell.length_c   1.000
_cell.angle_alpha   90.00
_cell.angle_beta   90.00
_cell.angle_gamma   90.00
#
_symmetry.space_group_name_H-M   'P 1'
#
loop_
_entity.id
_entity.type
_entity.pdbx_description
1 polymer ?
#
loop_
_entity_poly.entity_id
_entity_poly.type
_entity_poly.pdbx_seq_one_letter_code
_entity_poly.pdbx_strand_id
1 'polypeptide(L)'
;GVIWSALEAIVPDIRSRVDLEMIGTPLTHEKFLRRSRGSYGPAIRAGLEMFPFGETPVEHLIRCGDSVFPGIGLPAVAAGALIAANSRSSILSPLALLDEIGV
;
A
#
# COMPACT_ATOMS: atom_id res chain seq x y z
N GLY A 1 10.86 17.87 21.14
CA GLY A 1 10.74 17.95 19.66
C GLY A 1 9.37 18.49 19.31
N VAL A 2 9.20 19.06 18.12
CA VAL A 2 7.95 19.76 17.74
C VAL A 2 6.71 18.87 17.91
N ILE A 3 6.80 17.58 17.55
CA ILE A 3 5.69 16.62 17.71
C ILE A 3 5.36 16.39 19.19
N TRP A 4 6.37 16.15 20.04
CA TRP A 4 6.17 15.96 21.48
C TRP A 4 5.49 17.16 22.14
N SER A 5 5.91 18.38 21.78
CA SER A 5 5.30 19.60 22.32
C SER A 5 3.83 19.77 21.90
N ALA A 6 3.47 19.37 20.67
CA ALA A 6 2.08 19.38 20.22
C ALA A 6 1.22 18.33 20.96
N LEU A 7 1.78 17.16 21.24
CA LEU A 7 1.09 16.11 21.98
C LEU A 7 0.87 16.50 23.45
N GLU A 8 1.88 17.07 24.11
CA GLU A 8 1.80 17.55 25.50
C GLU A 8 0.75 18.66 25.68
N ALA A 9 0.47 19.46 24.65
CA ALA A 9 -0.58 20.46 24.70
C ALA A 9 -2.00 19.85 24.80
N ILE A 10 -2.19 18.61 24.34
CA ILE A 10 -3.48 17.90 24.34
C ILE A 10 -3.54 16.88 25.48
N VAL A 11 -2.43 16.17 25.73
CA VAL A 11 -2.28 15.15 26.76
C VAL A 11 -1.04 15.48 27.59
N PRO A 12 -1.16 16.29 28.66
CA PRO A 12 -0.02 16.86 29.38
C PRO A 12 0.96 15.84 29.98
N ASP A 13 0.49 14.65 30.34
CA ASP A 13 1.29 13.58 30.94
C ASP A 13 1.62 12.45 29.95
N ILE A 14 1.47 12.67 28.64
CA ILE A 14 1.64 11.60 27.63
C ILE A 14 2.99 10.87 27.73
N ARG A 15 4.07 11.57 28.12
CA ARG A 15 5.39 10.97 28.26
C ARG A 15 5.48 9.92 29.35
N SER A 16 4.78 10.10 30.47
CA SER A 16 4.78 9.11 31.55
C SER A 16 3.91 7.89 31.23
N ARG A 17 3.11 7.95 30.16
CA ARG A 17 2.24 6.87 29.69
C ARG A 17 2.85 6.03 28.56
N VAL A 18 4.04 6.41 28.06
CA VAL A 18 4.67 5.75 26.91
C VAL A 18 5.58 4.63 27.40
N ASP A 19 5.17 3.39 27.15
CA ASP A 19 5.99 2.20 27.44
C ASP A 19 7.02 1.91 26.34
N LEU A 20 6.75 2.36 25.10
CA LEU A 20 7.60 2.12 23.93
C LEU A 20 7.57 3.33 22.99
N GLU A 21 8.74 3.87 22.68
CA GLU A 21 8.94 4.89 21.65
C GLU A 21 9.78 4.31 20.50
N MET A 22 9.25 4.38 19.27
CA MET A 22 9.99 4.04 18.05
C MET A 22 9.94 5.21 17.07
N ILE A 23 11.10 5.65 16.61
CA ILE A 23 11.22 6.79 15.71
C ILE A 23 11.10 6.32 14.27
N GLY A 24 10.00 6.68 13.61
CA GLY A 24 9.83 6.54 12.17
C GLY A 24 10.54 7.68 11.43
N THR A 25 11.49 7.34 10.56
CA THR A 25 12.15 8.26 9.61
C THR A 25 12.04 7.74 8.18
N PRO A 26 12.26 8.58 7.15
CA PRO A 26 12.37 8.08 5.77
C PRO A 26 13.37 6.93 5.62
N LEU A 27 14.48 6.94 6.38
CA LEU A 27 15.45 5.83 6.38
C LEU A 27 14.84 4.53 6.91
N THR A 28 14.03 4.58 7.97
CA THR A 28 13.32 3.38 8.45
C THR A 28 12.27 2.91 7.43
N HIS A 29 11.61 3.83 6.74
CA HIS A 29 10.61 3.51 5.75
C HIS A 29 11.22 2.83 4.52
N GLU A 30 12.38 3.32 4.05
CA GLU A 30 13.19 2.68 3.01
C GLU A 30 13.68 1.30 3.45
N LYS A 31 14.23 1.20 4.66
CA LYS A 31 14.76 -0.06 5.21
C LYS A 31 13.70 -1.15 5.33
N PHE A 32 12.54 -0.83 5.92
CA PHE A 32 11.54 -1.84 6.26
C PHE A 32 10.54 -2.11 5.13
N LEU A 33 10.20 -1.10 4.32
CA LEU A 33 9.19 -1.24 3.27
C LEU A 33 9.78 -1.20 1.85
N ARG A 34 11.12 -1.18 1.72
CA ARG A 34 11.85 -1.10 0.44
C ARG A 34 11.38 0.06 -0.44
N ARG A 35 11.06 1.19 0.20
CA ARG A 35 10.61 2.41 -0.47
C ARG A 35 11.79 3.24 -0.92
N SER A 36 11.81 3.57 -2.22
CA SER A 36 12.78 4.52 -2.75
C SER A 36 12.73 5.82 -1.94
N ARG A 37 13.87 6.20 -1.34
CA ARG A 37 14.01 7.42 -0.53
C ARG A 37 13.05 7.52 0.66
N GLY A 38 12.50 6.39 1.12
CA GLY A 38 11.51 6.37 2.19
C GLY A 38 10.18 7.04 1.83
N SER A 39 9.82 7.09 0.54
CA SER A 39 8.56 7.70 0.09
C SER A 39 7.33 6.89 0.52
N TYR A 40 6.18 7.56 0.64
CA TYR A 40 4.86 6.95 0.92
C TYR A 40 4.11 6.54 -0.36
N GLY A 41 4.84 6.32 -1.44
CA GLY A 41 4.28 6.10 -2.78
C GLY A 41 4.43 7.33 -3.68
N PRO A 42 4.06 7.22 -4.97
CA PRO A 42 4.18 8.32 -5.94
C PRO A 42 3.12 9.39 -5.71
N ALA A 43 3.53 10.65 -5.63
CA ALA A 43 2.61 11.78 -5.52
C ALA A 43 2.08 12.19 -6.90
N ILE A 44 0.97 11.57 -7.32
CA ILE A 44 0.25 11.96 -8.54
C ILE A 44 -0.85 12.95 -8.16
N ARG A 45 -0.90 14.11 -8.83
CA ARG A 45 -1.95 15.10 -8.54
C ARG A 45 -3.31 14.58 -9.02
N ALA A 46 -4.27 14.55 -8.10
CA ALA A 46 -5.63 14.16 -8.40
C ALA A 46 -6.23 15.02 -9.53
N GLY A 47 -6.90 14.37 -10.48
CA GLY A 47 -7.56 15.02 -11.61
C GLY A 47 -6.66 15.43 -12.78
N LEU A 48 -5.32 15.28 -12.65
CA LEU A 48 -4.41 15.53 -13.76
C LEU A 48 -3.97 14.24 -14.46
N GLU A 49 -3.66 13.22 -13.67
CA GLU A 49 -3.09 11.97 -14.16
C GLU A 49 -3.70 10.79 -13.40
N MET A 50 -3.66 9.62 -14.05
CA MET A 50 -4.00 8.34 -13.44
C MET A 50 -2.72 7.55 -13.15
N PHE A 51 -2.78 6.70 -12.13
CA PHE A 51 -1.73 5.71 -11.91
C PHE A 51 -1.61 4.79 -13.13
N PRO A 52 -0.39 4.35 -13.49
CA PRO A 52 -0.19 3.42 -14.59
C PRO A 52 -0.81 2.05 -14.24
N PHE A 53 -1.32 1.34 -15.24
CA PHE A 53 -1.77 -0.05 -15.05
C PHE A 53 -0.60 -0.99 -14.73
N GLY A 54 -0.93 -2.18 -14.25
CA GLY A 54 0.02 -3.17 -13.75
C GLY A 54 0.80 -3.92 -14.83
N GLU A 55 0.45 -3.81 -16.12
CA GLU A 55 1.14 -4.57 -17.16
C GLU A 55 2.63 -4.21 -17.24
N THR A 56 3.41 -5.17 -17.73
CA THR A 56 4.83 -5.03 -18.03
C THR A 56 5.13 -5.59 -19.42
N PRO A 57 6.26 -5.21 -20.05
CA PRO A 57 6.71 -5.84 -21.29
C PRO A 57 7.11 -7.32 -21.14
N VAL A 58 7.26 -7.82 -19.91
CA VAL A 58 7.64 -9.21 -19.64
C VAL A 58 6.38 -10.06 -19.57
N GLU A 59 6.34 -11.11 -20.38
CA GLU A 59 5.20 -12.02 -20.40
C GLU A 59 5.00 -12.67 -19.03
N HIS A 60 3.73 -12.83 -18.63
CA HIS A 60 3.31 -13.39 -17.34
C HIS A 60 3.76 -12.60 -16.09
N LEU A 61 4.30 -11.38 -16.24
CA LEU A 61 4.64 -10.51 -15.11
C LEU A 61 3.69 -9.31 -15.03
N ILE A 62 2.93 -9.23 -13.93
CA ILE A 62 2.03 -8.12 -13.61
C ILE A 62 2.46 -7.49 -12.28
N ARG A 63 2.49 -6.16 -12.22
CA ARG A 63 2.74 -5.39 -11.01
C ARG A 63 1.42 -5.14 -10.28
N CYS A 64 1.45 -5.23 -8.95
CA CYS A 64 0.38 -4.79 -8.06
C CYS A 64 1.00 -3.95 -6.93
N GLY A 65 0.15 -3.17 -6.24
CA GLY A 65 0.58 -2.29 -5.15
C GLY A 65 0.13 -0.85 -5.37
N ASP A 66 0.69 0.06 -4.58
CA ASP A 66 0.28 1.47 -4.54
C ASP A 66 0.91 2.36 -5.62
N SER A 67 1.84 1.81 -6.40
CA SER A 67 2.49 2.51 -7.52
C SER A 67 1.81 2.23 -8.87
N VAL A 68 0.72 1.46 -8.86
CA VAL A 68 -0.08 1.12 -10.03
C VAL A 68 -1.55 1.37 -9.74
N PHE A 69 -2.37 1.50 -10.78
CA PHE A 69 -3.80 1.64 -10.65
C PHE A 69 -4.37 0.51 -9.78
N PRO A 70 -5.24 0.79 -8.79
CA PRO A 70 -5.94 2.06 -8.51
C PRO A 70 -5.17 3.14 -7.74
N GLY A 71 -3.99 2.84 -7.18
CA GLY A 71 -3.10 3.82 -6.54
C GLY A 71 -2.91 3.63 -5.03
N ILE A 72 -2.64 4.73 -4.33
CA ILE A 72 -2.23 4.73 -2.91
C ILE A 72 -3.40 4.46 -1.96
N GLY A 73 -3.11 3.71 -0.88
CA GLY A 73 -4.02 3.45 0.23
C GLY A 73 -4.49 2.01 0.28
N LEU A 74 -4.86 1.54 1.48
CA LEU A 74 -5.24 0.13 1.69
C LEU A 74 -6.33 -0.38 0.73
N PRO A 75 -7.45 0.36 0.50
CA PRO A 75 -8.49 -0.12 -0.41
C PRO A 75 -8.01 -0.21 -1.87
N ALA A 76 -7.25 0.80 -2.32
CA ALA A 76 -6.71 0.84 -3.68
C ALA A 76 -5.71 -0.29 -3.91
N VAL A 77 -4.79 -0.53 -2.97
CA VAL A 77 -3.83 -1.63 -3.02
C VAL A 77 -4.53 -2.99 -3.07
N ALA A 78 -5.56 -3.20 -2.23
CA ALA A 78 -6.34 -4.45 -2.22
C ALA A 78 -7.06 -4.68 -3.56
N ALA A 79 -7.69 -3.64 -4.11
CA ALA A 79 -8.33 -3.71 -5.42
C ALA A 79 -7.30 -3.98 -6.55
N GLY A 80 -6.13 -3.36 -6.49
CA GLY A 80 -5.03 -3.62 -7.43
C GLY A 80 -4.53 -5.07 -7.38
N ALA A 81 -4.46 -5.66 -6.19
CA ALA A 81 -4.13 -7.08 -6.03
C ALA A 81 -5.20 -7.99 -6.67
N LEU A 82 -6.49 -7.68 -6.49
CA LEU A 82 -7.59 -8.41 -7.12
C LEU A 82 -7.54 -8.31 -8.65
N ILE A 83 -7.31 -7.11 -9.18
CA ILE A 83 -7.15 -6.89 -10.62
C ILE A 83 -5.98 -7.73 -11.15
N ALA A 84 -4.81 -7.66 -10.52
CA ALA A 84 -3.63 -8.40 -10.96
C ALA A 84 -3.87 -9.93 -10.95
N ALA A 85 -4.50 -10.45 -9.90
CA ALA A 85 -4.83 -11.88 -9.80
C ALA A 85 -5.79 -12.34 -10.90
N ASN A 86 -6.77 -11.51 -11.28
CA ASN A 86 -7.80 -11.88 -12.25
C ASN A 86 -7.47 -11.51 -13.70
N SER A 87 -6.43 -10.68 -13.93
CA SER A 87 -6.09 -10.17 -15.27
C SER A 87 -5.69 -11.27 -16.29
N ARG A 88 -5.39 -12.48 -15.82
CA ARG A 88 -4.98 -13.61 -16.66
C ARG A 88 -5.82 -14.87 -16.45
N SER A 89 -6.83 -14.81 -15.58
CA SER A 89 -7.76 -15.91 -15.37
C SER A 89 -8.96 -15.75 -16.29
N SER A 90 -9.52 -16.87 -16.76
CA SER A 90 -10.84 -16.83 -17.38
C SER A 90 -11.89 -16.36 -16.37
N ILE A 91 -12.99 -15.76 -16.83
CA ILE A 91 -14.10 -15.35 -15.96
C ILE A 91 -14.73 -16.53 -15.20
N LEU A 92 -14.51 -17.75 -15.67
CA LEU A 92 -15.01 -18.99 -15.06
C LEU A 92 -14.06 -19.58 -14.01
N SER A 93 -12.83 -19.09 -13.91
CA SER A 93 -11.83 -19.66 -12.99
C SER A 93 -12.27 -19.64 -11.52
N PRO A 94 -12.97 -18.58 -11.02
CA PRO A 94 -13.53 -18.62 -9.68
C PRO A 94 -14.58 -19.72 -9.48
N LEU A 95 -15.41 -20.00 -10.49
CA LEU A 95 -16.41 -21.07 -10.42
C LEU A 95 -15.75 -22.45 -10.39
N ALA A 96 -14.75 -22.67 -11.25
CA ALA A 96 -13.98 -23.92 -11.26
C ALA A 96 -13.27 -24.18 -9.92
N LEU A 97 -12.80 -23.11 -9.24
CA LEU A 97 -12.21 -23.22 -7.91
C LEU A 97 -13.26 -23.66 -6.86
N LEU A 98 -14.48 -23.13 -6.93
CA LEU A 98 -15.57 -23.53 -6.02
C LEU A 98 -15.90 -25.01 -6.17
N ASP A 99 -16.02 -25.49 -7.41
CA ASP A 99 -16.23 -26.91 -7.72
C ASP A 99 -15.10 -27.79 -7.14
N GLU A 100 -13.85 -27.32 -7.22
CA GLU A 100 -12.67 -28.05 -6.75
C GLU A 100 -12.59 -28.15 -5.22
N ILE A 101 -13.03 -27.11 -4.50
CA ILE A 101 -13.08 -27.10 -3.02
C ILE A 101 -14.39 -27.68 -2.46
N GLY A 102 -15.29 -28.14 -3.32
CA GLY A 102 -16.55 -28.80 -2.94
C GLY A 102 -17.61 -27.87 -2.38
N VAL A 103 -17.65 -26.61 -2.81
CA VAL A 103 -18.67 -25.61 -2.45
C VAL A 103 -19.66 -25.40 -3.58
#